data_AF-A0A955SAG5-F1
#
_entry.id   AF-A0A955SAG5-F1
#
_cell.length_a   1.000
_cell.length_b   1.000
_cell.length_c   1.000
_cell.angle_alpha   90.00
_cell.angle_beta   90.00
_cell.angle_gamma   90.00
#
_symmetry.space_group_name_H-M   'P 1'
#
loop_
_entity.id
_entity.type
_entity.pdbx_description
1 polymer ?
#
loop_
_entity_poly.entity_id
_entity_poly.type
_entity_poly.pdbx_seq_one_letter_code
_entity_poly.pdbx_strand_id
1 'polypeptide(L)'
;KRIKQLEGRVPGSLDLAFDQKRLQPPKDTTDVIAVIKGVIDAEKGAIENYNAIIKLCDGADFVTQDLCIRLLSDEEEHLIQFKGFLKEYEKR
;
A
#
# COMPACT_ATOMS: atom_id res chain seq x y z
N LYS A 1 -2.02 -9.18 -13.33
CA LYS A 1 -1.84 -9.22 -14.80
C LYS A 1 -0.37 -9.07 -15.20
N ARG A 2 0.31 -7.98 -14.78
CA ARG A 2 1.71 -7.68 -15.14
C ARG A 2 2.69 -8.82 -14.87
N ILE A 3 2.65 -9.40 -13.67
CA ILE A 3 3.52 -10.53 -13.27
C ILE A 3 3.48 -11.69 -14.28
N LYS A 4 2.28 -12.08 -14.76
CA LYS A 4 2.12 -13.15 -15.76
C LYS A 4 2.65 -12.77 -17.14
N GLN A 5 2.60 -11.49 -17.51
CA GLN A 5 3.16 -11.00 -18.78
C GLN A 5 4.69 -11.02 -18.79
N LEU A 6 5.31 -11.02 -17.61
CA LEU A 6 6.75 -11.23 -17.40
C LEU A 6 7.09 -12.71 -17.15
N GLU A 7 6.18 -13.62 -17.52
CA GLU A 7 6.30 -15.08 -17.30
C GLU A 7 6.44 -15.49 -15.83
N GLY A 8 6.18 -14.57 -14.90
CA GLY A 8 6.22 -14.81 -13.47
C GLY A 8 4.95 -15.47 -12.91
N ARG A 9 5.07 -16.02 -11.71
CA ARG A 9 3.97 -16.65 -10.96
C ARG A 9 3.73 -15.91 -9.64
N VAL A 10 2.47 -15.58 -9.36
CA VAL A 10 2.07 -15.06 -8.05
C VAL A 10 2.10 -16.22 -7.03
N PRO A 11 2.67 -16.04 -5.83
CA PRO A 11 2.67 -17.06 -4.78
C PRO A 11 1.25 -17.58 -4.48
N GLY A 12 1.13 -18.87 -4.18
CA GLY A 12 -0.12 -19.44 -3.71
C GLY A 12 -0.45 -19.00 -2.28
N SER A 13 -1.68 -19.21 -1.82
CA SER A 13 -2.09 -18.85 -0.46
C SER A 13 -1.26 -19.52 0.65
N LEU A 14 -0.74 -20.72 0.38
CA LEU A 14 0.15 -21.45 1.31
C LEU A 14 1.60 -20.95 1.28
N ASP A 15 2.01 -20.22 0.23
CA ASP A 15 3.35 -19.67 0.06
C ASP A 15 3.45 -18.21 0.55
N LEU A 16 2.31 -17.58 0.89
CA LEU A 16 2.25 -16.20 1.35
C LEU A 16 2.51 -16.10 2.85
N ALA A 17 3.53 -15.33 3.22
CA ALA A 17 3.76 -14.92 4.60
C ALA A 17 3.05 -13.58 4.87
N PHE A 18 2.10 -13.57 5.81
CA PHE A 18 1.37 -12.37 6.20
C PHE A 18 2.04 -11.72 7.41
N ASP A 19 2.69 -10.58 7.20
CA ASP A 19 3.42 -9.82 8.22
C ASP A 19 2.76 -8.47 8.58
N GLN A 20 1.62 -8.17 7.95
CA GLN A 20 0.85 -6.93 8.08
C GLN A 20 0.12 -6.81 9.43
N LYS A 21 0.89 -6.68 10.51
CA LYS A 21 0.37 -6.63 11.90
C LYS A 21 -0.53 -5.42 12.17
N ARG A 22 -0.29 -4.29 11.50
CA ARG A 22 -1.04 -3.02 11.69
C ARG A 22 -2.40 -3.01 10.98
N LEU A 23 -2.61 -3.90 10.01
CA LEU A 23 -3.87 -4.04 9.26
C LEU A 23 -4.84 -5.02 9.92
N GLN A 24 -4.49 -5.56 11.09
CA GLN A 24 -5.41 -6.43 11.83
C GLN A 24 -6.60 -5.61 12.35
N PRO A 25 -7.83 -6.14 12.26
CA PRO A 25 -9.00 -5.46 12.79
C PRO A 25 -8.83 -5.15 14.29
N PRO A 26 -9.20 -3.94 14.74
CA PRO A 26 -9.20 -3.64 16.16
C PRO A 26 -10.21 -4.52 16.91
N LYS A 27 -9.96 -4.75 18.21
CA LYS A 27 -10.90 -5.49 19.07
C LYS A 27 -12.24 -4.77 19.21
N ASP A 28 -12.20 -3.45 19.36
CA ASP A 28 -13.37 -2.60 19.28
C ASP A 28 -13.64 -2.30 17.80
N THR A 29 -14.74 -2.83 17.28
CA THR A 29 -15.13 -2.66 15.88
C THR A 29 -15.52 -1.22 15.55
N THR A 30 -15.66 -0.35 16.56
CA THR A 30 -15.97 1.07 16.40
C THR A 30 -14.77 1.99 16.58
N ASP A 31 -13.57 1.44 16.84
CA ASP A 31 -12.33 2.23 16.93
C ASP A 31 -11.84 2.64 15.54
N VAL A 32 -12.48 3.66 14.99
CA VAL A 32 -12.16 4.22 13.67
C VAL A 32 -10.76 4.86 13.66
N ILE A 33 -10.28 5.38 14.80
CA ILE A 33 -8.94 6.00 14.89
C ILE A 33 -7.85 4.93 14.71
N ALA A 34 -7.99 3.76 15.33
CA ALA A 34 -7.07 2.64 15.13
C ALA A 34 -7.06 2.17 13.67
N VAL A 35 -8.22 2.09 13.02
CA VAL A 35 -8.32 1.74 11.60
C VAL A 35 -7.60 2.77 10.73
N ILE A 36 -7.87 4.07 10.94
CA ILE A 36 -7.21 5.15 10.19
C ILE A 36 -5.69 5.07 10.34
N LYS A 37 -5.18 4.85 11.56
CA LYS A 37 -3.74 4.70 11.81
C LYS A 37 -3.16 3.47 11.10
N GLY A 38 -3.88 2.35 11.10
CA GLY A 38 -3.51 1.13 10.38
C GLY A 38 -3.40 1.35 8.87
N VAL A 39 -4.37 2.06 8.27
CA VAL A 39 -4.33 2.41 6.84
C VAL A 39 -3.15 3.33 6.54
N ILE A 40 -2.93 4.39 7.33
CA ILE A 40 -1.78 5.30 7.13
C ILE A 40 -0.43 4.55 7.13
N ASP A 41 -0.27 3.57 8.02
CA ASP A 41 0.95 2.75 8.06
C ASP A 41 1.06 1.85 6.81
N ALA A 42 -0.05 1.30 6.34
CA ALA A 42 -0.09 0.51 5.10
C ALA A 42 0.25 1.36 3.86
N GLU A 43 -0.34 2.56 3.74
CA GLU A 43 -0.08 3.48 2.62
C GLU A 43 1.40 3.88 2.55
N LYS A 44 2.03 4.18 3.69
CA LYS A 44 3.47 4.46 3.74
C LYS A 44 4.31 3.29 3.23
N GLY A 45 3.95 2.06 3.62
CA GLY A 45 4.63 0.85 3.15
C GLY A 45 4.42 0.60 1.65
N ALA A 46 3.23 0.89 1.13
CA ALA A 46 2.95 0.81 -0.30
C ALA A 46 3.79 1.84 -1.09
N ILE A 47 3.81 3.10 -0.64
CA ILE A 47 4.63 4.17 -1.22
C ILE A 47 6.11 3.80 -1.25
N GLU A 48 6.66 3.27 -0.15
CA GLU A 48 8.06 2.83 -0.08
C GLU A 48 8.35 1.74 -1.12
N ASN A 49 7.49 0.72 -1.19
CA ASN A 49 7.63 -0.38 -2.14
C ASN A 49 7.52 0.09 -3.60
N TYR A 50 6.54 0.93 -3.94
CA TYR A 50 6.41 1.41 -5.32
C TYR A 50 7.60 2.28 -5.72
N ASN A 51 8.12 3.15 -4.86
CA ASN A 51 9.34 3.90 -5.13
C ASN A 51 10.55 2.97 -5.39
N ALA A 52 10.69 1.91 -4.57
CA ALA A 52 11.75 0.93 -4.76
C ALA A 52 11.64 0.20 -6.12
N ILE A 53 10.43 -0.20 -6.51
CA ILE A 53 10.18 -0.87 -7.79
C ILE A 53 10.40 0.08 -8.97
N ILE A 54 9.94 1.33 -8.89
CA ILE A 54 10.15 2.35 -9.93
C ILE A 54 11.65 2.52 -10.22
N LYS A 55 12.46 2.58 -9.17
CA LYS A 55 13.92 2.66 -9.28
C LYS A 55 14.53 1.39 -9.87
N LEU A 56 14.04 0.22 -9.48
CA LEU A 56 14.50 -1.06 -10.01
C LEU A 56 14.21 -1.21 -11.51
N CYS A 57 13.08 -0.68 -11.97
CA CYS A 57 12.66 -0.73 -13.37
C CYS A 57 13.31 0.33 -14.27
N ASP A 58 14.01 1.30 -13.69
CA ASP A 58 14.54 2.44 -14.45
C ASP A 58 15.56 2.00 -15.50
N GLY A 59 15.32 2.39 -16.76
CA GLY A 59 16.14 1.99 -17.91
C GLY A 59 15.98 0.53 -18.35
N ALA A 60 15.16 -0.29 -17.69
CA ALA A 60 15.03 -1.72 -17.97
C ALA A 60 13.60 -2.17 -18.28
N ASP A 61 12.59 -1.64 -17.56
CA ASP A 61 11.19 -2.04 -17.73
C ASP A 61 10.24 -0.84 -17.52
N PHE A 62 10.13 0.00 -18.54
CA PHE A 62 9.28 1.19 -18.49
C PHE A 62 7.78 0.88 -18.34
N VAL A 63 7.32 -0.31 -18.75
CA VAL A 63 5.90 -0.68 -18.64
C VAL A 63 5.54 -1.02 -17.19
N THR A 64 6.43 -1.74 -16.48
CA THR A 64 6.24 -1.93 -15.03
C THR A 64 6.44 -0.62 -14.28
N GLN A 65 7.42 0.20 -14.68
CA GLN A 65 7.67 1.50 -14.07
C GLN A 65 6.44 2.42 -14.15
N ASP A 66 5.84 2.59 -15.34
CA ASP A 66 4.61 3.38 -15.51
C ASP A 66 3.47 2.88 -14.62
N LEU A 67 3.29 1.55 -14.55
CA LEU A 67 2.28 0.96 -13.68
C LEU A 67 2.52 1.31 -12.21
N CYS A 68 3.76 1.21 -11.73
CA CYS A 68 4.09 1.57 -10.36
C CYS A 68 3.98 3.07 -10.09
N ILE A 69 4.28 3.94 -11.06
CA ILE A 69 4.09 5.39 -10.93
C ILE A 69 2.60 5.73 -10.76
N ARG A 70 1.72 5.09 -11.55
CA ARG A 70 0.27 5.30 -11.40
C ARG A 70 -0.23 4.83 -10.05
N LEU A 71 0.19 3.64 -9.61
CA LEU A 71 -0.18 3.13 -8.28
C LEU A 71 0.36 4.04 -7.16
N LEU A 72 1.60 4.53 -7.29
CA LEU A 72 2.18 5.47 -6.33
C LEU A 72 1.33 6.75 -6.19
N SER A 73 0.83 7.29 -7.30
CA SER A 73 -0.05 8.46 -7.28
C SER A 73 -1.31 8.23 -6.43
N ASP A 74 -1.93 7.05 -6.56
CA ASP A 74 -3.13 6.69 -5.80
C ASP A 74 -2.80 6.62 -4.29
N GLU A 75 -1.70 5.95 -3.92
CA GLU A 75 -1.34 5.80 -2.50
C GLU A 75 -0.93 7.14 -1.84
N GLU A 76 -0.29 8.05 -2.58
CA GLU A 76 0.02 9.39 -2.06
C GLU A 76 -1.26 10.21 -1.82
N GLU A 77 -2.25 10.10 -2.71
CA GLU A 77 -3.57 10.70 -2.51
C GLU A 77 -4.27 10.11 -1.28
N HIS A 78 -4.34 8.78 -1.17
CA HIS A 78 -4.90 8.08 -0.02
C HIS A 78 -4.21 8.49 1.29
N LEU A 79 -2.88 8.56 1.32
CA LEU A 79 -2.14 8.95 2.51
C LEU A 79 -2.53 10.34 3.00
N ILE A 80 -2.69 11.31 2.10
CA ILE A 80 -3.12 12.66 2.47
C ILE A 80 -4.58 12.66 2.94
N GLN A 81 -5.46 11.92 2.28
CA GLN A 81 -6.86 11.77 2.67
C GLN A 81 -7.00 11.22 4.10
N PHE A 82 -6.33 10.10 4.40
CA PHE A 82 -6.40 9.47 5.73
C PHE A 82 -5.72 10.30 6.82
N LYS A 83 -4.64 11.04 6.50
CA LYS A 83 -4.10 12.05 7.43
C LYS A 83 -5.12 13.16 7.71
N GLY A 84 -5.93 13.53 6.73
CA GLY A 84 -7.06 14.45 6.88
C GLY A 84 -8.09 13.91 7.87
N PHE A 85 -8.56 12.68 7.66
CA PHE A 85 -9.48 12.02 8.58
C PHE A 85 -8.92 11.92 9.99
N LEU A 86 -7.65 11.53 10.15
CA LEU A 86 -7.04 11.45 11.48
C LEU A 86 -7.12 12.78 12.23
N LYS A 87 -6.82 13.90 11.55
CA LYS A 87 -6.91 15.24 12.14
C LYS A 87 -8.34 15.65 12.51
N GLU A 88 -9.34 15.20 11.76
CA GLU A 88 -10.75 15.46 12.08
C GLU A 88 -11.19 14.67 13.32
N TYR A 89 -10.91 13.35 13.32
CA TYR A 89 -11.36 12.45 14.38
C TYR A 89 -10.60 12.62 15.69
N GLU A 90 -9.34 13.07 15.68
CA GLU A 90 -8.60 13.39 16.92
C GLU A 90 -9.05 14.72 17.57
N LYS A 91 -9.85 15.54 16.87
CA LYS A 91 -10.43 16.79 17.43
C LYS A 91 -11.85 16.63 17.94
N ARG A 92 -12.49 15.49 17.68
CA ARG A 92 -13.82 15.14 18.19
C ARG A 92 -13.69 14.42 19.53
#